data_AF-A0A314XTH6-F1
#
_entry.id   AF-A0A314XTH6-F1
#
_cell.length_a   1.000
_cell.length_b   1.000
_cell.length_c   1.000
_cell.angle_alpha   90.00
_cell.angle_beta   90.00
_cell.angle_gamma   90.00
#
_symmetry.space_group_name_H-M   'P 1'
#
loop_
_entity.id
_entity.type
_entity.pdbx_description
1 polymer ?
#
loop_
_entity_poly.entity_id
_entity_poly.type
_entity_poly.pdbx_seq_one_letter_code
_entity_poly.pdbx_strand_id
1 'polypeptide(L)'
;MGSIETNREDQAASFSWWWDSHNHPHQSQWLEATLSDLNEKTKLMLNIIEEDGDTFAKRAEMFYKRKPTLINLLEDFYKSHRSLAEKYDQLRSELIQASHLRSFSSLHSLKVQTIHKCEKEVKALKTQVETDQESYEESDGEKMWDEKISELIDENIQQQAELIRRNKYQNGTIQKLRDENKRLKKSPLVGQKADDLKRQNQSQLSRSKSKGPSFLGRLTGCTGS
;
A
#
# COMPACT_ATOMS: atom_id res chain seq x y z
N MET A 1 21.96 -3.15 -12.49
CA MET A 1 21.53 -1.74 -12.39
C MET A 1 20.69 -1.46 -13.61
N GLY A 2 19.37 -1.61 -13.48
CA GLY A 2 18.40 -1.25 -14.52
C GLY A 2 17.37 -0.37 -13.85
N SER A 3 17.31 0.89 -14.27
CA SER A 3 16.46 1.93 -13.72
C SER A 3 14.99 1.58 -13.92
N ILE A 4 14.24 1.47 -12.83
CA ILE A 4 12.78 1.49 -12.82
C ILE A 4 12.40 2.95 -12.57
N GLU A 5 12.46 3.76 -13.62
CA GLU A 5 11.97 5.14 -13.65
C GLU A 5 11.03 5.28 -14.86
N THR A 6 9.96 4.48 -14.88
CA THR A 6 8.87 4.61 -15.85
C THR A 6 7.57 4.22 -15.15
N ASN A 7 6.94 5.17 -14.47
CA ASN A 7 5.55 5.00 -14.00
C ASN A 7 4.88 6.30 -13.57
N ARG A 8 5.66 7.30 -13.16
CA ARG A 8 5.10 8.57 -12.63
C ARG A 8 4.60 9.51 -13.72
N GLU A 9 5.32 9.61 -14.83
CA GLU A 9 4.92 10.48 -15.97
C GLU A 9 3.82 9.84 -16.82
N ASP A 10 3.82 8.51 -16.95
CA ASP A 10 2.80 7.77 -17.71
C ASP A 10 1.42 7.80 -17.04
N GLN A 11 1.35 7.74 -15.70
CA GLN A 11 0.09 7.89 -14.98
C GLN A 11 -0.47 9.31 -15.10
N ALA A 12 0.37 10.34 -14.91
CA ALA A 12 -0.03 11.73 -15.09
C ALA A 12 -0.50 12.04 -16.53
N ALA A 13 0.11 11.42 -17.53
CA ALA A 13 -0.29 11.53 -18.93
C ALA A 13 -1.58 10.75 -19.25
N SER A 14 -1.78 9.58 -18.62
CA SER A 14 -2.96 8.72 -18.82
C SER A 14 -4.24 9.36 -18.28
N PHE A 15 -4.12 10.01 -17.14
CA PHE A 15 -5.21 10.84 -16.64
C PHE A 15 -5.36 12.13 -17.48
N SER A 16 -4.33 12.63 -18.17
CA SER A 16 -4.43 13.90 -18.94
C SER A 16 -5.45 13.96 -20.08
N TRP A 17 -5.82 12.82 -20.65
CA TRP A 17 -6.57 12.80 -21.91
C TRP A 17 -8.09 12.97 -21.80
N TRP A 18 -8.72 12.51 -20.73
CA TRP A 18 -10.19 12.65 -20.57
C TRP A 18 -10.65 14.02 -20.05
N TRP A 19 -9.79 14.86 -19.45
CA TRP A 19 -10.18 16.20 -19.00
C TRP A 19 -9.83 17.32 -19.98
N ASP A 20 -8.85 17.12 -20.87
CA ASP A 20 -8.38 18.15 -21.79
C ASP A 20 -9.17 18.20 -23.12
N SER A 21 -10.13 17.28 -23.31
CA SER A 21 -10.89 17.19 -24.57
C SER A 21 -12.02 18.22 -24.73
N HIS A 22 -12.24 19.11 -23.74
CA HIS A 22 -13.43 19.98 -23.70
C HIS A 22 -13.16 21.48 -23.78
N ASN A 23 -11.96 21.88 -24.20
CA ASN A 23 -11.65 23.29 -24.47
C ASN A 23 -12.28 23.76 -25.79
N HIS A 24 -13.56 24.16 -25.72
CA HIS A 24 -14.25 24.82 -26.82
C HIS A 24 -14.17 26.35 -26.68
N PRO A 25 -13.86 27.11 -27.75
CA PRO A 25 -13.61 28.55 -27.69
C PRO A 25 -14.83 29.44 -27.36
N HIS A 26 -15.99 28.86 -27.05
CA HIS A 26 -17.24 29.57 -26.74
C HIS A 26 -17.98 28.98 -25.52
N GLN A 27 -17.25 28.56 -24.50
CA GLN A 27 -17.87 28.08 -23.27
C GLN A 27 -18.35 29.25 -22.40
N SER A 28 -19.50 29.10 -21.73
CA SER A 28 -19.98 30.13 -20.82
C SER A 28 -19.09 30.19 -19.58
N GLN A 29 -18.90 31.38 -19.01
CA GLN A 29 -18.10 31.56 -17.77
C GLN A 29 -18.61 30.67 -16.62
N TRP A 30 -19.93 30.43 -16.56
CA TRP A 30 -20.52 29.54 -15.57
C TRP A 30 -20.14 28.07 -15.80
N LEU A 31 -20.12 27.61 -17.05
CA LEU A 31 -19.74 26.25 -17.38
C LEU A 31 -18.24 26.01 -17.16
N GLU A 32 -17.40 27.00 -17.49
CA GLU A 32 -15.96 26.97 -17.20
C GLU A 32 -15.68 26.86 -15.70
N ALA A 33 -16.32 27.72 -14.90
CA ALA A 33 -16.19 27.68 -13.43
C ALA A 33 -16.68 26.35 -12.84
N THR A 34 -17.78 25.81 -13.37
CA THR A 34 -18.32 24.52 -12.93
C THR A 34 -17.35 23.39 -13.25
N LEU A 35 -16.87 23.28 -14.50
CA LEU A 35 -15.92 22.24 -14.89
C LEU A 35 -14.60 22.33 -14.12
N SER A 36 -14.16 23.55 -13.79
CA SER A 36 -12.98 23.78 -12.96
C SER A 36 -13.15 23.19 -11.55
N ASP A 37 -14.26 23.49 -10.86
CA ASP A 37 -14.59 22.95 -9.53
C ASP A 37 -14.68 21.40 -9.54
N LEU A 38 -15.24 20.82 -10.60
CA LEU A 38 -15.29 19.36 -10.75
C LEU A 38 -13.93 18.72 -10.96
N ASN A 39 -13.09 19.37 -11.77
CA ASN A 39 -11.74 18.91 -12.00
C ASN A 39 -10.91 19.00 -10.72
N GLU A 40 -11.07 20.07 -9.94
CA GLU A 40 -10.40 20.22 -8.64
C GLU A 40 -10.84 19.13 -7.65
N LYS A 41 -12.15 18.89 -7.50
CA LYS A 41 -12.68 17.83 -6.62
C LYS A 41 -12.21 16.45 -7.05
N THR A 42 -12.22 16.17 -8.36
CA THR A 42 -11.72 14.90 -8.92
C THR A 42 -10.23 14.71 -8.62
N LYS A 43 -9.41 15.75 -8.81
CA LYS A 43 -7.97 15.72 -8.47
C LYS A 43 -7.73 15.48 -6.98
N LEU A 44 -8.53 16.10 -6.10
CA LEU A 44 -8.45 15.87 -4.66
C LEU A 44 -8.76 14.41 -4.31
N MET A 45 -9.77 13.81 -4.93
CA MET A 45 -10.09 12.39 -4.74
C MET A 45 -8.98 11.48 -5.25
N LEU A 46 -8.44 11.75 -6.44
CA LEU A 46 -7.32 10.99 -7.01
C LEU A 46 -6.10 11.07 -6.10
N ASN A 47 -5.74 12.25 -5.60
CA ASN A 47 -4.63 12.40 -4.66
C ASN A 47 -4.79 11.60 -3.36
N ILE A 48 -6.03 11.43 -2.88
CA ILE A 48 -6.31 10.60 -1.70
C ILE A 48 -5.97 9.12 -2.00
N ILE A 49 -6.18 8.68 -3.23
CA ILE A 49 -5.96 7.32 -3.72
C ILE A 49 -4.50 7.10 -4.15
N GLU A 50 -3.85 8.09 -4.75
CA GLU A 50 -2.66 7.87 -5.58
C GLU A 50 -1.41 7.42 -4.81
N GLU A 51 -0.97 7.98 -3.66
CA GLU A 51 0.18 7.35 -2.97
C GLU A 51 0.58 7.81 -1.54
N ASP A 52 1.32 6.92 -0.86
CA ASP A 52 2.59 7.14 -0.10
C ASP A 52 2.87 5.95 0.85
N GLY A 53 3.22 4.79 0.30
CA GLY A 53 3.59 3.63 1.10
C GLY A 53 4.74 2.87 0.46
N ASP A 54 5.97 3.11 0.94
CA ASP A 54 7.19 2.37 0.56
C ASP A 54 7.09 0.86 0.86
N THR A 55 6.09 0.45 1.66
CA THR A 55 5.79 -0.94 1.99
C THR A 55 4.29 -1.21 1.90
N PHE A 56 3.92 -2.46 1.59
CA PHE A 56 2.53 -2.91 1.50
C PHE A 56 1.72 -2.60 2.77
N ALA A 57 2.28 -2.89 3.94
CA ALA A 57 1.62 -2.62 5.22
C ALA A 57 1.31 -1.13 5.41
N LYS A 58 2.24 -0.25 5.03
CA LYS A 58 2.06 1.20 5.12
C LYS A 58 1.02 1.72 4.13
N ARG A 59 1.01 1.17 2.90
CA ARG A 59 0.00 1.49 1.88
C ARG A 59 -1.40 1.10 2.35
N ALA A 60 -1.56 -0.09 2.90
CA ALA A 60 -2.83 -0.56 3.47
C ALA A 60 -3.26 0.30 4.68
N GLU A 61 -2.35 0.59 5.61
CA GLU A 61 -2.65 1.44 6.78
C GLU A 61 -3.13 2.84 6.36
N MET A 62 -2.44 3.47 5.40
CA MET A 62 -2.81 4.80 4.89
C MET A 62 -4.13 4.78 4.14
N PHE A 63 -4.42 3.72 3.36
CA PHE A 63 -5.69 3.56 2.66
C PHE A 63 -6.88 3.60 3.63
N TYR A 64 -6.87 2.79 4.70
CA TYR A 64 -7.98 2.78 5.65
C TYR A 64 -8.11 4.08 6.44
N LYS A 65 -7.00 4.77 6.72
CA LYS A 65 -7.03 6.09 7.35
C LYS A 65 -7.65 7.17 6.44
N ARG A 66 -7.43 7.07 5.13
CA ARG A 66 -7.91 8.05 4.14
C ARG A 66 -9.31 7.73 3.61
N LYS A 67 -9.77 6.47 3.68
CA LYS A 67 -11.08 6.01 3.19
C LYS A 67 -12.25 6.89 3.67
N PRO A 68 -12.38 7.29 4.96
CA PRO A 68 -13.48 8.15 5.40
C PRO A 68 -13.48 9.53 4.72
N THR A 69 -12.30 10.12 4.52
CA THR A 69 -12.16 11.39 3.82
C THR A 69 -12.59 11.28 2.36
N LEU A 70 -12.23 10.17 1.69
CA LEU A 70 -12.64 9.90 0.31
C LEU A 70 -14.16 9.74 0.19
N ILE A 71 -14.78 8.99 1.11
CA ILE A 71 -16.24 8.78 1.15
C ILE A 71 -16.97 10.12 1.29
N ASN A 72 -16.56 10.97 2.25
CA ASN A 72 -17.18 12.28 2.43
C ASN A 72 -17.08 13.14 1.17
N LEU A 73 -15.91 13.16 0.52
CA LEU A 73 -15.69 13.96 -0.68
C LEU A 73 -16.56 13.46 -1.84
N LEU A 74 -16.71 12.14 -1.99
CA LEU A 74 -17.59 11.51 -2.98
C LEU A 74 -19.07 11.83 -2.73
N GLU A 75 -19.52 11.77 -1.47
CA GLU A 75 -20.88 12.15 -1.11
C GLU A 75 -21.18 13.60 -1.45
N ASP A 76 -20.28 14.52 -1.11
CA ASP A 76 -20.46 15.95 -1.36
C ASP A 76 -20.43 16.26 -2.86
N PHE A 77 -19.57 15.58 -3.62
CA PHE A 77 -19.54 15.63 -5.08
C PHE A 77 -20.86 15.16 -5.67
N TYR A 78 -21.36 13.99 -5.24
CA TYR A 78 -22.64 13.45 -5.68
C TYR A 78 -23.81 14.40 -5.38
N LYS A 79 -23.91 14.91 -4.15
CA LYS A 79 -24.96 15.86 -3.74
C LYS A 79 -24.92 17.13 -4.58
N SER A 80 -23.72 17.66 -4.82
CA SER A 80 -23.53 18.87 -5.64
C SER A 80 -23.96 18.63 -7.09
N HIS A 81 -23.55 17.52 -7.69
CA HIS A 81 -23.91 17.12 -9.04
C HIS A 81 -25.40 16.88 -9.22
N ARG A 82 -26.00 16.15 -8.28
CA ARG A 82 -27.44 15.91 -8.29
C ARG A 82 -28.22 17.22 -8.22
N SER A 83 -27.87 18.12 -7.30
CA SER A 83 -28.53 19.42 -7.18
C SER A 83 -28.39 20.26 -8.45
N LEU A 84 -27.22 20.21 -9.10
CA LEU A 84 -26.98 20.91 -10.36
C LEU A 84 -27.88 20.39 -11.48
N ALA A 85 -27.97 19.06 -11.63
CA ALA A 85 -28.83 18.41 -12.62
C ALA A 85 -30.31 18.72 -12.38
N GLU A 86 -30.77 18.66 -11.13
CA GLU A 86 -32.14 18.99 -10.75
C GLU A 86 -32.49 20.46 -11.07
N LYS A 87 -31.61 21.40 -10.74
CA LYS A 87 -31.80 22.83 -11.07
C LYS A 87 -31.82 23.09 -12.57
N TYR A 88 -30.95 22.41 -13.32
CA TYR A 88 -30.95 22.50 -14.77
C TYR A 88 -32.28 22.01 -15.37
N ASP A 89 -32.82 20.89 -14.89
CA ASP A 89 -34.10 20.38 -15.35
C ASP A 89 -35.29 21.30 -15.00
N GLN A 90 -35.24 21.93 -13.83
CA GLN A 90 -36.21 22.96 -13.42
C GLN A 90 -36.17 24.17 -14.36
N LEU A 91 -35.00 24.76 -14.59
CA LEU A 91 -34.82 25.91 -15.49
C LEU A 91 -35.25 25.58 -16.91
N ARG A 92 -34.95 24.37 -17.39
CA ARG A 92 -35.40 23.87 -18.69
C ARG A 92 -36.93 23.81 -18.76
N SER A 93 -37.57 23.27 -17.73
CA SER A 93 -39.04 23.16 -17.66
C SER A 93 -39.72 24.54 -17.60
N GLU A 94 -39.17 25.47 -16.82
CA GLU A 94 -39.65 26.86 -16.76
C GLU A 94 -39.51 27.60 -18.09
N LEU A 95 -38.38 27.40 -18.79
CA LEU A 95 -38.15 27.99 -20.12
C LEU A 95 -39.20 27.49 -21.13
N ILE A 96 -39.49 26.19 -21.13
CA ILE A 96 -40.52 25.59 -21.98
C ILE A 96 -41.89 26.20 -21.65
N GLN A 97 -42.28 26.25 -20.38
CA GLN A 97 -43.56 26.83 -19.96
C GLN A 97 -43.69 28.32 -20.33
N ALA A 98 -42.66 29.12 -20.04
CA ALA A 98 -42.62 30.54 -20.40
C ALA A 98 -42.70 30.76 -21.91
N SER A 99 -42.13 29.87 -22.71
CA SER A 99 -42.20 29.95 -24.17
C SER A 99 -43.62 29.67 -24.71
N HIS A 100 -44.32 28.67 -24.16
CA HIS A 100 -45.70 28.36 -24.53
C HIS A 100 -46.67 29.50 -24.17
N LEU A 101 -46.43 30.19 -23.05
CA LEU A 101 -47.23 31.33 -22.60
C LEU A 101 -46.94 32.61 -23.40
N ARG A 102 -45.75 32.75 -23.99
CA ARG A 102 -45.31 33.98 -24.70
C ARG A 102 -45.56 33.95 -26.21
N SER A 103 -46.25 32.95 -26.73
CA SER A 103 -46.59 32.74 -28.16
C SER A 103 -47.50 33.83 -28.81
N PHE A 104 -47.62 35.02 -28.22
CA PHE A 104 -48.45 36.13 -28.74
C PHE A 104 -47.66 37.27 -29.42
N SER A 105 -46.37 37.12 -29.77
CA SER A 105 -45.62 38.18 -30.49
C SER A 105 -44.89 37.70 -31.75
N SER A 106 -44.73 38.58 -32.75
CA SER A 106 -44.26 38.30 -34.12
C SER A 106 -42.81 37.78 -34.28
N LEU A 107 -42.03 37.68 -33.20
CA LEU A 107 -40.72 37.01 -33.15
C LEU A 107 -40.83 35.48 -32.95
N HIS A 108 -42.02 34.91 -33.14
CA HIS A 108 -42.38 33.53 -32.81
C HIS A 108 -41.58 32.46 -33.58
N SER A 109 -41.30 32.68 -34.87
CA SER A 109 -40.74 31.64 -35.74
C SER A 109 -39.31 31.24 -35.35
N LEU A 110 -38.43 32.22 -35.15
CA LEU A 110 -37.02 31.97 -34.83
C LEU A 110 -36.85 31.37 -33.42
N LYS A 111 -37.65 31.84 -32.44
CA LYS A 111 -37.62 31.32 -31.07
C LYS A 111 -38.07 29.86 -30.99
N VAL A 112 -39.14 29.50 -31.70
CA VAL A 112 -39.62 28.12 -31.77
C VAL A 112 -38.59 27.20 -32.42
N GLN A 113 -37.90 27.67 -33.46
CA GLN A 113 -36.88 26.88 -34.13
C GLN A 113 -35.66 26.60 -33.23
N THR A 114 -35.21 27.59 -32.44
CA THR A 114 -34.13 27.40 -31.46
C THR A 114 -34.54 26.45 -30.34
N ILE A 115 -35.78 26.56 -29.83
CA ILE A 115 -36.29 25.67 -28.79
C ILE A 115 -36.37 24.23 -29.31
N HIS A 116 -36.93 24.03 -30.50
CA HIS A 116 -37.05 22.69 -31.10
C HIS A 116 -35.67 22.05 -31.34
N LYS A 117 -34.66 22.86 -31.69
CA LYS A 117 -33.28 22.41 -31.79
C LYS A 117 -32.75 21.94 -30.42
N CYS A 118 -32.93 22.73 -29.37
CA CYS A 118 -32.55 22.35 -28.01
C CYS A 118 -33.28 21.08 -27.52
N GLU A 119 -34.57 20.93 -27.83
CA GLU A 119 -35.35 19.72 -27.48
C GLU A 119 -34.76 18.45 -28.11
N LYS A 120 -34.37 18.53 -29.38
CA LYS A 120 -33.79 17.40 -30.11
C LYS A 120 -32.43 16.99 -29.54
N GLU A 121 -31.58 17.98 -29.23
CA GLU A 121 -30.27 17.75 -28.61
C GLU A 121 -30.40 17.15 -27.20
N VAL A 122 -31.34 17.65 -26.40
CA VAL A 122 -31.59 17.12 -25.05
C VAL A 122 -32.15 15.69 -25.10
N LYS A 123 -33.05 15.39 -26.04
CA LYS A 123 -33.57 14.03 -26.20
C LYS A 123 -32.47 13.04 -26.58
N ALA A 124 -31.55 13.45 -27.46
CA ALA A 124 -30.39 12.63 -27.82
C ALA A 124 -29.46 12.39 -26.61
N LEU A 125 -29.17 13.43 -25.82
CA LEU A 125 -28.37 13.31 -24.60
C LEU A 125 -29.04 12.43 -23.54
N LYS A 126 -30.37 12.52 -23.39
CA LYS A 126 -31.12 11.68 -22.44
C LYS A 126 -31.02 10.19 -22.82
N THR A 127 -31.17 9.86 -24.10
CA THR A 127 -31.01 8.48 -24.58
C THR A 127 -29.58 7.97 -24.38
N GLN A 128 -28.57 8.83 -24.57
CA GLN A 128 -27.17 8.46 -24.30
C GLN A 128 -26.93 8.16 -22.81
N VAL A 129 -27.46 8.99 -21.91
CA VAL A 129 -27.33 8.77 -20.45
C VAL A 129 -28.06 7.49 -20.02
N GLU A 130 -29.25 7.23 -20.56
CA GLU A 130 -30.00 5.99 -20.28
C GLU A 130 -29.23 4.74 -20.73
N THR A 131 -28.53 4.79 -21.88
CA THR A 131 -27.65 3.69 -22.32
C THR A 131 -26.38 3.56 -21.49
N ASP A 132 -25.82 4.67 -21.01
CA ASP A 132 -24.59 4.65 -20.20
C ASP A 132 -24.86 4.14 -18.76
N GLN A 133 -26.07 4.39 -18.24
CA GLN A 133 -26.49 4.03 -16.88
C GLN A 133 -26.80 2.53 -16.69
N GLU A 134 -27.07 1.78 -17.75
CA GLU A 134 -27.23 0.32 -17.69
C GLU A 134 -25.90 -0.44 -17.46
N SER A 135 -24.76 0.25 -17.44
CA SER A 135 -23.43 -0.37 -17.23
C SER A 135 -22.94 -0.43 -15.78
N TYR A 136 -23.65 0.21 -14.85
CA TYR A 136 -23.22 0.31 -13.44
C TYR A 136 -24.02 -0.69 -12.58
N GLU A 137 -23.65 -1.96 -12.66
CA GLU A 137 -24.03 -2.90 -11.60
C GLU A 137 -23.30 -2.53 -10.30
N GLU A 138 -24.05 -2.53 -9.20
CA GLU A 138 -23.55 -2.30 -7.85
C GLU A 138 -22.39 -3.28 -7.58
N SER A 139 -21.19 -2.71 -7.44
CA SER A 139 -19.93 -3.44 -7.49
C SER A 139 -19.83 -4.50 -6.38
N ASP A 140 -19.78 -5.77 -6.81
CA ASP A 140 -19.31 -6.94 -6.05
C ASP A 140 -17.92 -6.74 -5.40
N GLY A 141 -17.21 -5.67 -5.78
CA GLY A 141 -15.91 -5.29 -5.24
C GLY A 141 -15.93 -5.03 -3.74
N GLU A 142 -16.99 -4.45 -3.16
CA GLU A 142 -16.98 -4.11 -1.72
C GLU A 142 -16.97 -5.37 -0.84
N LYS A 143 -17.72 -6.41 -1.24
CA LYS A 143 -17.69 -7.73 -0.59
C LYS A 143 -16.36 -8.44 -0.76
N MET A 144 -15.77 -8.37 -1.97
CA MET A 144 -14.46 -8.95 -2.27
C MET A 144 -13.36 -8.33 -1.39
N TRP A 145 -13.39 -7.01 -1.16
CA TRP A 145 -12.44 -6.33 -0.30
C TRP A 145 -12.59 -6.77 1.16
N ASP A 146 -13.82 -6.83 1.68
CA ASP A 146 -14.09 -7.27 3.05
C ASP A 146 -13.68 -8.73 3.30
N GLU A 147 -13.88 -9.60 2.31
CA GLU A 147 -13.40 -10.99 2.34
C GLU A 147 -11.87 -11.06 2.33
N LYS A 148 -11.20 -10.31 1.44
CA LYS A 148 -9.74 -10.28 1.37
C LYS A 148 -9.09 -9.73 2.65
N ILE A 149 -9.73 -8.75 3.28
CA ILE A 149 -9.29 -8.20 4.57
C ILE A 149 -9.40 -9.26 5.66
N SER A 150 -10.51 -9.99 5.69
CA SER A 150 -10.74 -11.06 6.67
C SER A 150 -9.71 -12.18 6.53
N GLU A 151 -9.42 -12.62 5.29
CA GLU A 151 -8.37 -13.60 5.00
C GLU A 151 -7.00 -13.14 5.53
N LEU A 152 -6.62 -11.89 5.27
CA LEU A 152 -5.33 -11.35 5.72
C LEU A 152 -5.22 -11.26 7.24
N ILE A 153 -6.32 -10.92 7.93
CA ILE A 153 -6.37 -10.91 9.39
C ILE A 153 -6.19 -12.33 9.93
N ASP A 154 -6.89 -13.31 9.35
CA ASP A 154 -6.80 -14.70 9.76
C ASP A 154 -5.41 -15.28 9.52
N GLU A 155 -4.79 -15.01 8.37
CA GLU A 155 -3.41 -15.39 8.08
C GLU A 155 -2.43 -14.78 9.09
N ASN A 156 -2.62 -13.51 9.45
CA ASN A 156 -1.77 -12.85 10.44
C ASN A 156 -1.89 -13.50 11.83
N ILE A 157 -3.13 -13.78 12.26
CA ILE A 157 -3.41 -14.46 13.53
C ILE A 157 -2.77 -15.86 13.55
N GLN A 158 -2.89 -16.60 12.45
CA GLN A 158 -2.27 -17.92 12.31
C GLN A 158 -0.74 -17.85 12.38
N GLN A 159 -0.12 -16.89 11.67
CA GLN A 159 1.32 -16.68 11.71
C GLN A 159 1.81 -16.35 13.13
N GLN A 160 1.09 -15.48 13.86
CA GLN A 160 1.41 -15.18 15.26
C GLN A 160 1.30 -16.41 16.15
N ALA A 161 0.24 -17.21 16.00
CA ALA A 161 0.04 -18.43 16.76
C ALA A 161 1.16 -19.46 16.53
N GLU A 162 1.58 -19.66 15.28
CA GLU A 162 2.69 -20.55 14.95
C GLU A 162 4.04 -20.04 15.48
N LEU A 163 4.29 -18.72 15.44
CA LEU A 163 5.48 -18.13 16.05
C LEU A 163 5.53 -18.36 17.56
N ILE A 164 4.39 -18.23 18.26
CA ILE A 164 4.28 -18.52 19.70
C ILE A 164 4.56 -20.01 19.95
N ARG A 165 3.98 -20.89 19.15
CA ARG A 165 4.15 -22.34 19.25
C ARG A 165 5.62 -22.75 19.08
N ARG A 166 6.28 -22.23 18.04
CA ARG A 166 7.69 -22.51 17.74
C ARG A 166 8.62 -21.96 18.82
N ASN A 167 8.36 -20.75 19.32
CA ASN A 167 9.09 -20.19 20.47
C ASN A 167 8.97 -21.07 21.71
N LYS A 168 7.76 -21.56 22.02
CA LYS A 168 7.53 -22.46 23.18
C LYS A 168 8.32 -23.76 23.04
N TYR A 169 8.34 -24.36 21.85
CA TYR A 169 9.10 -25.57 21.58
C TYR A 169 10.62 -25.36 21.70
N GLN A 170 11.12 -24.27 21.10
CA GLN A 170 12.54 -23.91 21.18
C GLN A 170 12.97 -23.63 22.63
N ASN A 171 12.17 -22.88 23.39
CA ASN A 171 12.42 -22.63 24.81
C ASN A 171 12.45 -23.91 25.64
N GLY A 172 11.52 -24.86 25.39
CA GLY A 172 11.54 -26.17 26.05
C GLY A 172 12.81 -26.98 25.74
N THR A 173 13.29 -26.92 24.50
CA THR A 173 14.53 -27.58 24.07
C THR A 173 15.76 -26.95 24.72
N ILE A 174 15.82 -25.61 24.73
CA ILE A 174 16.86 -24.83 25.42
C ILE A 174 16.91 -25.18 26.90
N GLN A 175 15.75 -25.33 27.54
CA GLN A 175 15.68 -25.68 28.96
C GLN A 175 16.23 -27.10 29.22
N LYS A 176 15.86 -28.10 28.41
CA LYS A 176 16.43 -29.46 28.51
C LYS A 176 17.95 -29.46 28.34
N LEU A 177 18.46 -28.80 27.31
CA LEU A 177 19.91 -28.68 27.07
C LEU A 177 20.63 -27.95 28.21
N ARG A 178 19.98 -26.95 28.82
CA ARG A 178 20.50 -26.22 29.98
C ARG A 178 20.59 -27.12 31.20
N ASP A 179 19.58 -27.94 31.45
CA ASP A 179 19.56 -28.87 32.59
C ASP A 179 20.55 -30.03 32.41
N GLU A 180 20.69 -30.55 31.19
CA GLU A 180 21.71 -31.53 30.84
C GLU A 180 23.13 -30.95 31.01
N ASN A 181 23.39 -29.74 30.52
CA ASN A 181 24.67 -29.06 30.75
C ASN A 181 24.99 -28.88 32.22
N LYS A 182 24.00 -28.50 33.05
CA LYS A 182 24.17 -28.42 34.51
C LYS A 182 24.53 -29.77 35.11
N ARG A 183 23.89 -30.86 34.67
CA ARG A 183 24.15 -32.22 35.15
C ARG A 183 25.55 -32.70 34.74
N LEU A 184 25.94 -32.48 33.48
CA LEU A 184 27.27 -32.81 32.98
C LEU A 184 28.37 -32.06 33.73
N LYS A 185 28.17 -30.76 34.02
CA LYS A 185 29.11 -29.97 34.83
C LYS A 185 29.23 -30.45 36.27
N LYS A 186 28.17 -31.02 36.84
CA LYS A 186 28.16 -31.59 38.20
C LYS A 186 28.63 -33.05 38.25
N SER A 187 28.86 -33.69 37.10
CA SER A 187 29.32 -35.08 37.04
C SER A 187 30.74 -35.20 37.61
N PRO A 188 30.98 -36.08 38.60
CA PRO A 188 32.29 -36.26 39.22
C PRO A 188 33.39 -36.63 38.23
N LEU A 189 33.02 -37.26 37.10
CA LEU A 189 33.93 -37.73 36.06
C LEU A 189 34.72 -36.60 35.39
N VAL A 190 34.14 -35.40 35.24
CA VAL A 190 34.84 -34.26 34.60
C VAL A 190 35.81 -33.61 35.58
N GLY A 191 35.42 -33.47 36.85
CA GLY A 191 36.30 -32.96 37.91
C GLY A 191 37.47 -33.91 38.19
N GLN A 192 37.19 -35.20 38.36
CA GLN A 192 38.21 -36.23 38.59
C GLN A 192 39.18 -36.33 37.41
N LYS A 193 38.68 -36.31 36.17
CA LYS A 193 39.55 -36.40 34.99
C LYS A 193 40.43 -35.16 34.79
N ALA A 194 39.95 -33.98 35.19
CA ALA A 194 40.75 -32.75 35.20
C ALA A 194 41.85 -32.81 36.27
N ASP A 195 41.53 -33.29 37.47
CA ASP A 195 42.49 -33.46 38.56
C ASP A 195 43.54 -34.54 38.25
N ASP A 196 43.13 -35.65 37.64
CA ASP A 196 44.01 -36.74 37.23
C ASP A 196 44.98 -36.29 36.12
N LEU A 197 44.48 -35.55 35.11
CA LEU A 197 45.32 -34.96 34.07
C LEU A 197 46.31 -33.95 34.64
N LYS A 198 45.89 -33.14 35.64
CA LYS A 198 46.77 -32.18 36.30
C LYS A 198 47.88 -32.87 37.10
N ARG A 199 47.56 -33.96 37.80
CA ARG A 199 48.55 -34.81 38.51
C ARG A 199 49.50 -35.50 37.54
N GLN A 200 49.00 -36.04 36.43
CA GLN A 200 49.82 -36.69 35.40
C GLN A 200 50.76 -35.68 34.73
N ASN A 201 50.31 -34.45 34.47
CA ASN A 201 51.16 -33.45 33.83
C ASN A 201 52.24 -32.91 34.79
N GLN A 202 51.92 -32.74 36.08
CA GLN A 202 52.92 -32.39 37.11
C GLN A 202 53.99 -33.47 37.27
N SER A 203 53.62 -34.76 37.23
CA SER A 203 54.59 -35.86 37.35
C SER A 203 55.48 -35.93 36.11
N GLN A 204 54.94 -35.72 34.90
CA GLN A 204 55.72 -35.65 33.67
C GLN A 204 56.67 -34.45 33.66
N LEU A 205 56.21 -33.26 34.09
CA LEU A 205 57.06 -32.07 34.18
C LEU A 205 58.23 -32.26 35.16
N SER A 206 57.97 -32.91 36.30
CA SER A 206 58.99 -33.22 37.31
C SER A 206 60.02 -34.22 36.78
N ARG A 207 59.57 -35.22 36.01
CA ARG A 207 60.41 -36.26 35.39
C ARG A 207 61.24 -35.74 34.20
N SER A 208 60.74 -34.73 33.49
CA SER A 208 61.50 -34.01 32.46
C SER A 208 62.55 -33.08 33.06
N LYS A 209 62.26 -32.44 34.20
CA LYS A 209 63.23 -31.61 34.94
C LYS A 209 64.38 -32.43 35.56
N SER A 210 64.14 -33.68 35.97
CA SER A 210 65.19 -34.58 36.48
C SER A 210 66.06 -35.19 35.38
N LYS A 211 65.67 -35.05 34.11
CA LYS A 211 66.44 -35.45 32.91
C LYS A 211 66.95 -34.20 32.19
N GLY A 212 67.66 -33.33 32.90
CA GLY A 212 68.44 -32.27 32.25
C GLY A 212 69.53 -32.89 31.34
N PRO A 213 69.94 -32.21 30.26
CA PRO A 213 70.91 -32.76 29.32
C PRO A 213 72.24 -33.02 30.01
N SER A 214 72.70 -34.26 30.00
CA SER A 214 74.06 -34.64 30.38
C SER A 214 75.04 -34.10 29.34
N PHE A 215 75.48 -32.86 29.53
CA PHE A 215 76.61 -32.28 28.79
C PHE A 215 77.91 -32.91 29.31
N LEU A 216 78.39 -33.93 28.61
CA LEU A 216 79.79 -34.37 28.66
C LEU A 216 80.35 -34.28 27.23
N GLY A 217 80.68 -33.06 26.81
CA GLY A 217 81.43 -32.77 25.59
C GLY A 217 82.71 -32.02 25.96
N ARG A 218 83.83 -32.73 25.95
CA ARG A 218 85.18 -32.30 26.35
C ARG A 218 85.71 -31.20 25.41
N LEU A 219 86.04 -30.03 25.96
CA LEU A 219 86.84 -29.01 25.29
C LEU A 219 88.33 -29.38 25.37
N THR A 220 88.96 -29.65 24.23
CA THR A 220 90.42 -29.52 24.06
C THR A 220 90.68 -28.92 22.68
N GLY A 221 91.13 -27.67 22.66
CA GLY A 221 91.70 -27.05 21.47
C GLY A 221 93.15 -27.47 21.27
N CYS A 222 93.62 -27.41 20.03
CA CYS A 222 95.00 -27.10 19.64
C CYS A 222 95.04 -26.72 18.15
N THR A 223 95.87 -25.73 17.87
CA THR A 223 96.21 -25.10 16.59
C THR A 223 97.30 -25.87 15.83
N GLY A 224 97.33 -25.75 14.49
CA GLY A 224 98.44 -26.13 13.59
C GLY A 224 97.89 -26.60 12.24
N SER A 225 98.24 -26.04 11.07
CA SER A 225 99.38 -25.21 10.64
C SER A 225 98.93 -24.14 9.63
#